data_AF-A0A4R3QIJ1-F1
#
_entry.id   AF-A0A4R3QIJ1-F1
#
_cell.length_a   1.000
_cell.length_b   1.000
_cell.length_c   1.000
_cell.angle_alpha   90.00
_cell.angle_beta   90.00
_cell.angle_gamma   90.00
#
_symmetry.space_group_name_H-M   'P 1'
#
loop_
_entity.id
_entity.type
_entity.pdbx_description
1 polymer ?
#
loop_
_entity_poly.entity_id
_entity_poly.type
_entity_poly.pdbx_seq_one_letter_code
_entity_poly.pdbx_strand_id
1 'polypeptide(L)'
;MRLLIPHFLWRRSSPKREARRSLRTGLAALSATALAIALLPQISGASENKGNTMTYPPTERTDTVDTHFGTTVADPYRWLESDIRRDGKVEAWITKQKNLTEDYLATLPGRDLFKLRLQALFDHRPVCPRERNGSRCSRPQQLV
;
A
#
# COMPACT_ATOMS: atom_id res chain seq x y z
N MET A 1 -15.91 -53.61 -8.77
CA MET A 1 -14.51 -54.06 -8.67
C MET A 1 -13.58 -52.88 -8.91
N ARG A 2 -12.56 -52.75 -8.04
CA ARG A 2 -11.48 -51.75 -7.96
C ARG A 2 -11.23 -50.83 -9.18
N LEU A 3 -11.41 -49.53 -9.00
CA LEU A 3 -10.78 -48.49 -9.83
C LEU A 3 -9.46 -48.09 -9.17
N LEU A 4 -8.37 -48.36 -9.88
CA LEU A 4 -6.98 -48.09 -9.53
C LEU A 4 -6.69 -46.60 -9.75
N ILE A 5 -6.24 -45.91 -8.69
CA ILE A 5 -5.81 -44.51 -8.73
C ILE A 5 -4.43 -44.44 -9.40
N PRO A 6 -4.18 -43.62 -10.44
CA PRO A 6 -2.81 -43.31 -10.83
C PRO A 6 -2.26 -42.29 -9.83
N HIS A 7 -1.28 -42.73 -9.04
CA HIS A 7 -0.42 -41.88 -8.24
C HIS A 7 0.24 -40.84 -9.16
N PHE A 8 -0.07 -39.56 -8.91
CA PHE A 8 0.60 -38.43 -9.53
C PHE A 8 2.04 -38.36 -9.00
N LEU A 9 2.93 -39.08 -9.69
CA LEU A 9 4.36 -39.10 -9.44
C LEU A 9 4.94 -37.73 -9.79
N TRP A 10 5.12 -36.90 -8.76
CA TRP A 10 5.90 -35.67 -8.81
C TRP A 10 7.35 -35.99 -9.19
N ARG A 11 7.67 -36.01 -10.48
CA ARG A 11 9.04 -36.17 -11.00
C ARG A 11 9.77 -34.84 -10.91
N ARG A 12 10.39 -34.58 -9.77
CA ARG A 12 11.34 -33.47 -9.58
C ARG A 12 12.52 -33.70 -10.54
N SER A 13 12.63 -32.91 -11.61
CA SER A 13 13.82 -32.91 -12.46
C SER A 13 15.02 -32.50 -11.61
N SER A 14 15.93 -33.44 -11.40
CA SER A 14 17.20 -33.17 -10.72
C SER A 14 18.08 -32.36 -11.66
N PRO A 15 18.63 -31.19 -11.26
CA PRO A 15 19.65 -30.53 -12.05
C PRO A 15 20.85 -31.45 -12.15
N LYS A 16 21.29 -31.74 -13.39
CA LYS A 16 22.48 -32.55 -13.63
C LYS A 16 23.66 -31.82 -12.97
N ARG A 17 24.31 -32.50 -12.01
CA ARG A 17 25.61 -32.09 -11.50
C ARG A 17 26.59 -32.17 -12.66
N GLU A 18 26.89 -31.03 -13.27
CA GLU A 18 27.94 -30.96 -14.27
C GLU A 18 29.27 -31.26 -13.59
N ALA A 19 29.88 -32.33 -14.08
CA ALA A 19 31.12 -32.87 -13.59
C ALA A 19 32.25 -31.85 -13.82
N ARG A 20 32.91 -31.49 -12.72
CA ARG A 20 34.22 -30.85 -12.74
C ARG A 20 35.16 -31.68 -13.59
N ARG A 21 35.69 -31.12 -14.68
CA ARG A 21 36.87 -31.66 -15.35
C ARG A 21 37.84 -30.55 -15.78
N SER A 22 39.02 -30.70 -15.17
CA SER A 22 40.36 -30.37 -15.67
C SER A 22 40.79 -28.91 -15.66
N LEU A 23 41.53 -28.57 -14.60
CA LEU A 23 42.66 -27.66 -14.69
C LEU A 23 43.51 -28.04 -15.92
N ARG A 24 43.71 -27.06 -16.80
CA ARG A 24 44.91 -26.96 -17.63
C ARG A 24 45.46 -25.56 -17.43
N THR A 25 46.71 -25.53 -17.01
CA THR A 25 47.54 -24.39 -16.68
C THR A 25 47.64 -23.38 -17.82
N GLY A 26 47.50 -22.10 -17.48
CA GLY A 26 47.98 -20.97 -18.27
C GLY A 26 48.43 -19.87 -17.31
N LEU A 27 49.70 -19.90 -16.91
CA LEU A 27 50.37 -18.76 -16.29
C LEU A 27 50.40 -17.61 -17.30
N ALA A 28 49.63 -16.55 -17.08
CA ALA A 28 49.96 -15.16 -17.42
C ALA A 28 48.77 -14.26 -17.05
N ALA A 29 49.07 -13.04 -16.61
CA ALA A 29 48.14 -11.95 -16.25
C ALA A 29 47.64 -11.89 -14.78
N LEU A 30 48.57 -11.96 -13.83
CA LEU A 30 48.46 -11.24 -12.55
C LEU A 30 48.62 -9.73 -12.80
N SER A 31 47.62 -9.02 -13.33
CA SER A 31 47.60 -7.54 -13.31
C SER A 31 46.28 -6.93 -13.82
N ALA A 32 45.10 -7.26 -13.27
CA ALA A 32 43.91 -6.47 -13.63
C ALA A 32 42.69 -6.54 -12.69
N THR A 33 42.66 -7.38 -11.65
CA THR A 33 41.46 -7.52 -10.80
C THR A 33 41.49 -6.63 -9.56
N ALA A 34 41.96 -5.40 -9.69
CA ALA A 34 41.88 -4.38 -8.64
C ALA A 34 41.23 -3.05 -9.10
N LEU A 35 40.84 -2.93 -10.38
CA LEU A 35 40.33 -1.68 -10.96
C LEU A 35 38.90 -1.80 -11.54
N ALA A 36 38.06 -2.67 -10.98
CA ALA A 36 36.68 -2.84 -11.45
C ALA A 36 35.61 -2.65 -10.36
N ILE A 37 35.94 -1.96 -9.26
CA ILE A 37 34.97 -1.57 -8.21
C ILE A 37 34.59 -0.07 -8.32
N ALA A 38 35.17 0.68 -9.27
CA ALA A 38 34.98 2.14 -9.36
C ALA A 38 33.76 2.60 -10.21
N LEU A 39 32.83 1.72 -10.56
CA LEU A 39 31.67 2.09 -11.40
C LEU A 39 30.35 1.48 -10.89
N LEU A 40 30.11 1.54 -9.58
CA LEU A 40 28.74 1.45 -9.08
C LEU A 40 28.18 2.88 -9.06
N PRO A 41 27.09 3.18 -9.80
CA PRO A 41 26.37 4.43 -9.60
C PRO A 41 25.88 4.45 -8.15
N GLN A 42 26.39 5.40 -7.38
CA GLN A 42 25.94 5.69 -6.03
C GLN A 42 24.46 6.04 -6.10
N ILE A 43 23.58 5.17 -5.59
CA ILE A 43 22.15 5.48 -5.42
C ILE A 43 22.05 6.37 -4.17
N SER A 44 22.48 7.62 -4.28
CA SER A 44 22.29 8.62 -3.24
C SER A 44 20.85 9.15 -3.33
N GLY A 45 19.91 8.35 -2.85
CA GLY A 45 18.55 8.78 -2.54
C GLY A 45 18.49 9.50 -1.20
N ALA A 46 19.32 10.53 -0.99
CA ALA A 46 19.11 11.44 0.12
C ALA A 46 17.97 12.39 -0.29
N SER A 47 16.74 11.99 0.04
CA SER A 47 15.57 12.85 -0.08
C SER A 47 15.77 14.03 0.87
N GLU A 48 16.19 15.16 0.32
CA GLU A 48 16.20 16.44 1.02
C GLU A 48 14.73 16.75 1.37
N ASN A 49 14.34 16.49 2.62
CA ASN A 49 13.03 16.84 3.13
C ASN A 49 13.00 18.37 3.30
N LYS A 50 12.84 19.08 2.19
CA LYS A 50 12.42 20.49 2.22
C LYS A 50 11.08 20.48 2.91
N GLY A 51 11.09 20.86 4.19
CA GLY A 51 9.89 20.92 5.03
C GLY A 51 8.87 21.81 4.37
N ASN A 52 7.98 21.22 3.58
CA ASN A 52 6.92 21.93 2.91
C ASN A 52 6.01 22.44 4.02
N THR A 53 6.01 23.75 4.25
CA THR A 53 5.17 24.36 5.28
C THR A 53 3.73 24.23 4.83
N MET A 54 3.01 23.26 5.38
CA MET A 54 1.62 23.00 5.06
C MET A 54 0.74 24.10 5.65
N THR A 55 -0.03 24.79 4.80
CA THR A 55 -0.99 25.80 5.25
C THR A 55 -2.37 25.17 5.36
N TYR A 56 -2.87 25.00 6.57
CA TYR A 56 -4.20 24.45 6.81
C TYR A 56 -5.31 25.47 6.50
N PRO A 57 -6.45 25.03 5.95
CA PRO A 57 -7.61 25.89 5.76
C PRO A 57 -8.08 26.48 7.10
N PRO A 58 -8.44 27.76 7.14
CA PRO A 58 -9.00 28.37 8.34
C PRO A 58 -10.29 27.65 8.73
N THR A 59 -10.41 27.34 10.02
CA THR A 59 -11.58 26.66 10.60
C THR A 59 -12.22 27.59 11.62
N GLU A 60 -13.52 27.82 11.45
CA GLU A 60 -14.28 28.71 12.33
C GLU A 60 -14.42 28.10 13.73
N ARG A 61 -14.27 28.96 14.75
CA ARG A 61 -14.43 28.62 16.16
C ARG A 61 -15.67 29.34 16.67
N THR A 62 -16.53 28.64 17.39
CA THR A 62 -17.68 29.21 18.08
C THR A 62 -17.44 29.25 19.59
N ASP A 63 -18.19 30.07 20.33
CA ASP A 63 -18.05 30.20 21.78
C ASP A 63 -18.91 29.16 22.54
N THR A 64 -19.12 27.97 21.96
CA THR A 64 -19.94 26.94 22.61
C THR A 64 -19.23 26.39 23.83
N VAL A 65 -19.90 26.43 24.97
CA VAL A 65 -19.35 25.99 26.26
C VAL A 65 -20.44 25.26 27.04
N ASP A 66 -20.11 24.09 27.58
CA ASP A 66 -20.97 23.31 28.44
C ASP A 66 -20.38 23.20 29.86
N THR A 67 -21.24 22.93 30.85
CA THR A 67 -20.79 22.64 32.23
C THR A 67 -21.16 21.22 32.59
N HIS A 68 -20.14 20.40 32.87
CA HIS A 68 -20.28 19.01 33.27
C HIS A 68 -19.77 18.83 34.71
N PHE A 69 -20.64 18.39 35.61
CA PHE A 69 -20.29 18.10 37.02
C PHE A 69 -19.55 19.26 37.72
N GLY A 70 -19.97 20.51 37.45
CA GLY A 70 -19.33 21.71 37.99
C GLY A 70 -18.06 22.16 37.27
N THR A 71 -17.63 21.47 36.21
CA THR A 71 -16.49 21.85 35.37
C THR A 71 -16.95 22.42 34.04
N THR A 72 -16.46 23.59 33.67
CA THR A 72 -16.74 24.24 32.38
C THR A 72 -15.81 23.71 31.29
N VAL A 73 -16.38 23.26 30.16
CA VAL A 73 -15.66 22.71 29.01
C VAL A 73 -16.08 23.45 27.75
N ALA A 74 -15.12 24.06 27.05
CA ALA A 74 -15.36 24.72 25.77
C ALA A 74 -15.29 23.71 24.62
N ASP A 75 -16.29 23.75 23.75
CA ASP A 75 -16.32 23.00 22.49
C ASP A 75 -16.53 23.96 21.30
N PRO A 76 -15.44 24.57 20.80
CA PRO A 76 -15.53 25.55 19.72
C PRO A 76 -15.86 24.98 18.35
N TYR A 77 -15.92 23.66 18.21
CA TYR A 77 -16.07 22.98 16.93
C TYR A 77 -17.32 22.09 16.86
N ARG A 78 -18.22 22.16 17.85
CA ARG A 78 -19.53 21.48 17.88
C ARG A 78 -20.27 21.50 16.53
N TRP A 79 -20.17 22.60 15.79
CA TRP A 79 -20.85 22.75 14.50
C TRP A 79 -20.41 21.71 13.44
N LEU A 80 -19.20 21.13 13.57
CA LEU A 80 -18.70 20.05 12.71
C LEU A 80 -19.43 18.72 12.91
N GLU A 81 -20.24 18.57 13.96
CA GLU A 81 -21.03 17.37 14.24
C GLU A 81 -22.33 17.30 13.41
N SER A 82 -22.69 18.39 12.71
CA SER A 82 -23.92 18.47 11.93
C SER A 82 -23.94 17.52 10.73
N ASP A 83 -25.14 17.05 10.33
CA ASP A 83 -25.28 16.17 9.15
C ASP A 83 -24.87 16.92 7.88
N ILE A 84 -23.84 16.40 7.21
CA ILE A 84 -23.25 16.93 5.98
C ILE A 84 -24.31 17.13 4.88
N ARG A 85 -25.36 16.29 4.84
CA ARG A 85 -26.42 16.37 3.83
C ARG A 85 -27.38 17.54 4.06
N ARG A 86 -27.33 18.15 5.24
CA ARG A 86 -28.24 19.22 5.69
C ARG A 86 -27.50 20.53 5.96
N ASP A 87 -26.21 20.47 6.26
CA ASP A 87 -25.38 21.62 6.57
C ASP A 87 -24.26 21.82 5.54
N GLY A 88 -24.47 22.79 4.65
CA GLY A 88 -23.49 23.17 3.63
C GLY A 88 -22.19 23.75 4.20
N LYS A 89 -22.17 24.21 5.45
CA LYS A 89 -20.95 24.72 6.11
C LYS A 89 -19.99 23.58 6.40
N VAL A 90 -20.50 22.46 6.90
CA VAL A 90 -19.70 21.25 7.16
C VAL A 90 -19.22 20.64 5.86
N GLU A 91 -20.08 20.54 4.84
CA GLU A 91 -19.69 20.07 3.51
C GLU A 91 -18.55 20.90 2.90
N ALA A 92 -18.67 22.23 2.98
CA ALA A 92 -17.63 23.14 2.50
C ALA A 92 -16.30 22.98 3.26
N TRP A 93 -16.37 22.76 4.58
CA TRP A 93 -15.18 22.50 5.40
C TRP A 93 -14.51 21.17 5.03
N ILE A 94 -15.29 20.09 4.91
CA ILE A 94 -14.79 18.76 4.50
C ILE A 94 -14.12 18.85 3.13
N THR A 95 -14.73 19.56 2.18
CA THR A 95 -14.19 19.74 0.84
C THR A 95 -12.82 20.42 0.86
N LYS A 96 -12.64 21.48 1.67
CA LYS A 96 -11.35 22.16 1.84
C LYS A 96 -10.28 21.23 2.41
N GLN A 97 -10.62 20.44 3.43
CA GLN A 97 -9.68 19.48 4.04
C GLN A 97 -9.32 18.33 3.08
N LYS A 98 -10.31 17.81 2.36
CA LYS A 98 -10.12 16.78 1.32
C LYS A 98 -9.17 17.27 0.25
N ASN A 99 -9.36 18.49 -0.27
CA ASN A 99 -8.52 19.02 -1.33
C ASN A 99 -7.06 19.19 -0.87
N LEU A 100 -6.83 19.78 0.31
CA LEU A 100 -5.48 19.86 0.88
C LEU A 100 -4.82 18.48 1.00
N THR A 101 -5.60 17.49 1.44
CA THR A 101 -5.09 16.11 1.61
C THR A 101 -4.77 15.47 0.27
N GLU A 102 -5.66 15.56 -0.71
CA GLU A 102 -5.42 15.00 -2.05
C GLU A 102 -4.24 15.68 -2.74
N ASP A 103 -4.14 17.01 -2.65
CA ASP A 103 -3.04 17.78 -3.21
C ASP A 103 -1.70 17.33 -2.61
N TYR A 104 -1.65 17.17 -1.28
CA TYR A 104 -0.45 16.67 -0.62
C TYR A 104 -0.11 15.25 -1.04
N LEU A 105 -1.08 14.34 -1.02
CA LEU A 105 -0.83 12.94 -1.36
C LEU A 105 -0.46 12.76 -2.83
N ALA A 106 -0.92 13.64 -3.72
CA ALA A 106 -0.52 13.66 -5.12
C ALA A 106 0.97 14.00 -5.31
N THR A 107 1.59 14.71 -4.35
CA THR A 107 3.04 15.01 -4.40
C THR A 107 3.92 13.82 -4.04
N LEU A 108 3.37 12.77 -3.42
CA LEU A 108 4.18 11.67 -2.89
C LEU A 108 4.71 10.76 -4.01
N PRO A 109 6.04 10.57 -4.11
CA PRO A 109 6.61 9.65 -5.09
C PRO A 109 6.16 8.21 -4.77
N GLY A 110 5.67 7.50 -5.78
CA GLY A 110 5.29 6.10 -5.66
C GLY A 110 3.83 5.83 -5.28
N ARG A 111 2.98 6.84 -5.07
CA ARG A 111 1.52 6.66 -4.82
C ARG A 111 0.87 5.76 -5.88
N ASP A 112 1.17 5.99 -7.15
CA ASP A 112 0.60 5.20 -8.26
C ASP A 112 1.10 3.76 -8.27
N LEU A 113 2.37 3.54 -7.92
CA LEU A 113 2.94 2.19 -7.82
C LEU A 113 2.26 1.37 -6.73
N PHE A 114 2.02 1.97 -5.56
CA PHE A 114 1.25 1.33 -4.49
C PHE A 114 -0.19 1.05 -4.91
N LYS A 115 -0.85 2.02 -5.55
CA LYS A 115 -2.22 1.86 -6.07
C LYS A 115 -2.32 0.66 -7.00
N LEU A 116 -1.43 0.56 -7.99
CA LEU A 116 -1.39 -0.57 -8.94
C LEU A 116 -1.14 -1.90 -8.23
N ARG A 117 -0.18 -1.95 -7.30
CA ARG A 117 0.16 -3.20 -6.59
C ARG A 117 -1.01 -3.68 -5.72
N LEU A 118 -1.66 -2.76 -5.00
CA LEU A 118 -2.83 -3.07 -4.18
C LEU A 118 -3.98 -3.55 -5.06
N GLN A 119 -4.28 -2.87 -6.16
CA GLN A 119 -5.31 -3.31 -7.10
C GLN A 119 -5.08 -4.75 -7.58
N ALA A 120 -3.84 -5.10 -7.96
CA ALA A 120 -3.49 -6.46 -8.36
C ALA A 120 -3.62 -7.51 -7.23
N LEU A 121 -3.49 -7.11 -5.97
CA LEU A 121 -3.70 -8.01 -4.81
C LEU A 121 -5.18 -8.20 -4.48
N PHE A 122 -5.98 -7.15 -4.64
CA PHE A 122 -7.41 -7.19 -4.40
C PHE A 122 -8.19 -7.85 -5.53
N ASP A 123 -7.63 -7.92 -6.74
CA ASP A 123 -8.21 -8.66 -7.86
C ASP A 123 -8.02 -10.17 -7.71
N HIS A 124 -8.77 -10.76 -6.77
CA HIS A 124 -8.91 -12.19 -6.62
C HIS A 124 -10.37 -12.57 -6.45
N ARG A 125 -10.72 -13.78 -6.91
CA ARG A 125 -12.06 -14.33 -6.66
C ARG A 125 -12.16 -14.71 -5.18
N PRO A 126 -13.11 -14.13 -4.41
CA PRO A 126 -13.39 -14.64 -3.08
C PRO A 126 -13.94 -16.07 -3.20
N VAL A 127 -13.35 -17.01 -2.47
CA VAL A 127 -13.84 -18.38 -2.40
C VAL A 127 -14.97 -18.41 -1.38
N CYS A 128 -16.20 -18.66 -1.84
CA CYS A 128 -17.30 -18.97 -0.94
C CYS A 128 -17.16 -20.40 -0.41
N PRO A 129 -17.22 -20.62 0.91
CA PRO A 129 -17.37 -21.96 1.46
C PRO A 129 -18.58 -22.66 0.86
N ARG A 130 -18.43 -23.94 0.52
CA ARG A 130 -19.53 -24.75 -0.01
C ARG A 130 -20.45 -25.14 1.14
N GLU A 131 -21.62 -24.52 1.23
CA GLU A 131 -22.68 -24.97 2.12
C GLU A 131 -23.41 -26.20 1.55
N ARG A 132 -23.65 -27.21 2.40
CA ARG A 132 -24.32 -28.46 2.02
C ARG A 132 -25.83 -28.31 1.84
N ASN A 133 -26.47 -27.30 2.44
CA ASN A 133 -27.93 -27.19 2.52
C ASN A 133 -28.49 -25.79 2.24
N GLY A 134 -27.87 -25.07 1.30
CA GLY A 134 -28.47 -23.93 0.60
C GLY A 134 -28.58 -22.60 1.38
N SER A 135 -27.65 -21.70 1.10
CA SER A 135 -27.94 -20.28 0.79
C SER A 135 -26.96 -19.82 -0.28
N ARG A 136 -27.42 -19.03 -1.26
CA ARG A 136 -26.64 -18.55 -2.41
C ARG A 136 -25.40 -17.77 -1.97
N CYS A 137 -24.22 -18.15 -2.47
CA CYS A 137 -23.05 -17.27 -2.53
C CYS A 137 -23.42 -16.08 -3.41
N SER A 138 -23.87 -14.99 -2.78
CA SER A 138 -24.21 -13.75 -3.45
C SER A 138 -23.01 -12.83 -3.36
N ARG A 139 -22.46 -12.47 -4.52
CA ARG A 139 -21.41 -11.46 -4.63
C ARG A 139 -22.03 -10.13 -4.21
N PRO A 140 -21.55 -9.43 -3.17
CA PRO A 140 -21.88 -8.02 -3.04
C PRO A 140 -21.33 -7.32 -4.29
N GLN A 141 -22.17 -6.58 -5.00
CA GLN A 141 -21.74 -5.78 -6.15
C GLN A 141 -20.58 -4.89 -5.68
N GLN A 142 -19.44 -4.98 -6.36
CA GLN A 142 -18.35 -4.04 -6.12
C GLN A 142 -18.83 -2.69 -6.64
N LEU A 143 -19.25 -1.81 -5.74
CA LEU A 143 -19.31 -0.38 -5.99
C LEU A 143 -17.85 0.10 -6.08
N VAL A 144 -17.41 0.38 -7.31
CA VAL A 144 -16.24 1.21 -7.58
C VAL A 144 -16.67 2.67 -7.40
#